data_AF-A0A0C9TUF5-F1
#
_entry.id   AF-A0A0C9TUF5-F1
#
_cell.length_a   1.000
_cell.length_b   1.000
_cell.length_c   1.000
_cell.angle_alpha   90.00
_cell.angle_beta   90.00
_cell.angle_gamma   90.00
#
_symmetry.space_group_name_H-M   'P 1'
#
loop_
_entity.id
_entity.type
_entity.pdbx_description
1 polymer ?
#
loop_
_entity_poly.entity_id
_entity_poly.type
_entity_poly.pdbx_seq_one_letter_code
_entity_poly.pdbx_strand_id
1 'polypeptide(L)'
;MSGHAGKVAPPKDKFEFRFANLTPEEARGDKTDKSSKIHWHLLDLTPDQRASVEALHGNISEAGICGKIEDYVYSAVNPIQQNEAIAFLEGHSLNSASLEEVGNRWSVKWSRYSKNGQKRALYQCDCGREHTQFGSKKRHTAVDYTGCLAHAEITTHEPTGAILRARGFFMHNEDCKKAALARAPKLPLHPSVYAKALVQLQEGALLSAIQATNRELFRIGAYAGQPKDLRTSNFRWILKPSSALTQTKLRTSTSTPG
;
A
#
# COMPACT_ATOMS: atom_id res chain seq x y z
N MET A 1 -29.18 45.63 -53.81
CA MET A 1 -28.88 45.38 -52.38
C MET A 1 -30.04 44.60 -51.77
N SER A 2 -29.83 43.33 -51.44
CA SER A 2 -30.67 42.61 -50.48
C SER A 2 -29.94 41.34 -50.07
N GLY A 3 -29.44 41.32 -48.83
CA GLY A 3 -28.61 40.26 -48.29
C GLY A 3 -29.42 39.02 -47.92
N HIS A 4 -28.91 37.85 -48.31
CA HIS A 4 -29.41 36.56 -47.84
C HIS A 4 -28.77 36.23 -46.49
N ALA A 5 -29.60 36.08 -45.47
CA ALA A 5 -29.22 35.54 -44.16
C ALA A 5 -29.02 34.01 -44.27
N GLY A 6 -27.76 33.57 -44.22
CA GLY A 6 -27.41 32.16 -44.08
C GLY A 6 -27.58 31.71 -42.63
N LYS A 7 -28.44 30.71 -42.40
CA LYS A 7 -28.58 30.01 -41.11
C LYS A 7 -27.29 29.24 -40.80
N VAL A 8 -26.65 29.54 -39.68
CA VAL A 8 -25.50 28.79 -39.16
C VAL A 8 -26.01 27.54 -38.44
N ALA A 9 -25.58 26.36 -38.89
CA ALA A 9 -25.84 25.09 -38.22
C ALA A 9 -24.93 24.94 -36.99
N PRO A 10 -25.39 24.31 -35.89
CA PRO A 10 -24.55 24.10 -34.71
C PRO A 10 -23.45 23.06 -34.99
N PRO A 11 -22.30 23.15 -34.30
CA PRO A 11 -21.19 22.23 -34.51
C PRO A 11 -21.60 20.81 -34.08
N LYS A 12 -21.32 19.84 -34.94
CA LYS A 12 -21.54 18.41 -34.68
C LYS A 12 -20.66 17.97 -33.51
N ASP A 13 -21.28 17.34 -32.51
CA ASP A 13 -20.60 16.71 -31.38
C ASP A 13 -19.46 15.81 -31.88
N LYS A 14 -18.25 16.07 -31.36
CA LYS A 14 -17.13 15.14 -31.51
C LYS A 14 -17.48 13.89 -30.69
N PHE A 15 -17.87 12.82 -31.37
CA PHE A 15 -17.88 11.49 -30.78
C PHE A 15 -16.45 11.13 -30.37
N GLU A 16 -16.14 11.29 -29.09
CA GLU A 16 -14.90 10.81 -28.49
C GLU A 16 -15.02 9.30 -28.31
N PHE A 17 -14.52 8.53 -29.29
CA PHE A 17 -14.39 7.09 -29.17
C PHE A 17 -13.37 6.77 -28.07
N ARG A 18 -13.84 6.40 -26.88
CA ARG A 18 -13.02 5.67 -25.92
C ARG A 18 -12.83 4.25 -26.45
N PHE A 19 -11.67 3.98 -27.01
CA PHE A 19 -11.24 2.60 -27.24
C PHE A 19 -11.11 1.91 -25.88
N ALA A 20 -12.13 1.14 -25.50
CA ALA A 20 -11.97 0.13 -24.46
C ALA A 20 -11.11 -0.97 -25.06
N ASN A 21 -9.86 -1.10 -24.60
CA ASN A 21 -9.03 -2.25 -24.93
C ASN A 21 -9.64 -3.48 -24.26
N LEU A 22 -10.56 -4.12 -24.97
CA LEU A 22 -11.11 -5.43 -24.58
C LEU A 22 -9.98 -6.46 -24.71
N THR A 23 -9.74 -7.19 -23.63
CA THR A 23 -8.87 -8.36 -23.67
C THR A 23 -9.45 -9.41 -24.64
N PRO A 24 -8.63 -10.24 -25.30
CA PRO A 24 -9.11 -11.34 -26.14
C PRO A 24 -10.11 -12.24 -25.43
N GLU A 25 -9.99 -12.38 -24.10
CA GLU A 25 -10.89 -13.12 -23.23
C GLU A 25 -12.28 -12.46 -23.14
N GLU A 26 -12.34 -11.14 -22.97
CA GLU A 26 -13.59 -10.36 -22.98
C GLU A 26 -14.26 -10.35 -24.36
N ALA A 27 -13.47 -10.32 -25.44
CA ALA A 27 -13.95 -10.39 -26.81
C ALA A 27 -14.55 -11.77 -27.17
N ARG A 28 -14.09 -12.85 -26.51
CA ARG A 28 -14.62 -14.22 -26.67
C ARG A 28 -15.90 -14.48 -25.87
N GLY A 29 -16.35 -13.54 -25.04
CA GLY A 29 -17.52 -13.74 -24.18
C GLY A 29 -17.27 -14.70 -23.01
N ASP A 30 -16.01 -14.97 -22.67
CA ASP A 30 -15.68 -15.69 -21.44
C ASP A 30 -16.27 -14.92 -20.25
N LYS A 31 -16.87 -15.65 -19.32
CA LYS A 31 -17.34 -15.07 -18.05
C LYS A 31 -16.12 -14.65 -17.24
N THR A 32 -15.55 -13.47 -17.56
CA THR A 32 -14.73 -12.72 -16.61
C THR A 32 -15.50 -12.64 -15.31
N ASP A 33 -14.84 -12.82 -14.17
CA ASP A 33 -15.42 -12.83 -12.83
C ASP A 33 -16.02 -11.44 -12.50
N LYS A 34 -17.16 -11.16 -13.14
CA LYS A 34 -17.98 -9.97 -12.96
C LYS A 34 -18.58 -10.12 -11.57
N SER A 35 -18.26 -9.18 -10.68
CA SER A 35 -18.89 -9.02 -9.36
C SER A 35 -18.37 -9.91 -8.21
N SER A 36 -17.06 -9.95 -7.94
CA SER A 36 -16.67 -9.98 -6.51
C SER A 36 -16.64 -8.54 -6.02
N LYS A 37 -17.56 -8.11 -5.15
CA LYS A 37 -17.47 -6.79 -4.52
C LYS A 37 -16.17 -6.72 -3.68
N ILE A 38 -15.53 -5.55 -3.62
CA ILE A 38 -14.42 -5.34 -2.67
C ILE A 38 -14.95 -5.67 -1.27
N HIS A 39 -14.17 -6.42 -0.48
CA HIS A 39 -14.59 -6.83 0.86
C HIS A 39 -14.38 -5.71 1.89
N TRP A 40 -14.84 -4.50 1.56
CA TRP A 40 -14.62 -3.29 2.37
C TRP A 40 -15.25 -3.37 3.77
N HIS A 41 -16.24 -4.25 3.97
CA HIS A 41 -16.83 -4.53 5.27
C HIS A 41 -15.85 -5.17 6.27
N LEU A 42 -14.70 -5.69 5.80
CA LEU A 42 -13.61 -6.24 6.62
C LEU A 42 -12.60 -5.18 7.08
N LEU A 43 -12.79 -3.91 6.70
CA LEU A 43 -11.94 -2.81 7.16
C LEU A 43 -12.27 -2.47 8.62
N ASP A 44 -11.24 -2.02 9.35
CA ASP A 44 -11.40 -1.48 10.70
C ASP A 44 -11.95 -0.04 10.58
N LEU A 45 -13.28 0.12 10.53
CA LEU A 45 -13.94 1.42 10.32
C LEU A 45 -14.73 1.87 11.56
N THR A 46 -14.67 3.17 11.85
CA THR A 46 -15.63 3.82 12.75
C THR A 46 -17.04 3.84 12.11
N PRO A 47 -18.12 4.10 12.88
CA PRO A 47 -19.45 4.26 12.31
C PRO A 47 -19.51 5.31 11.18
N ASP A 48 -18.87 6.46 11.36
CA ASP A 48 -18.84 7.54 10.37
C ASP A 48 -18.04 7.15 9.11
N GLN A 49 -16.91 6.46 9.30
CA GLN A 49 -16.12 5.93 8.19
C GLN A 49 -16.89 4.85 7.43
N ARG A 50 -17.67 4.01 8.12
CA ARG A 50 -18.51 2.99 7.49
C ARG A 50 -19.54 3.65 6.58
N ALA A 51 -20.27 4.66 7.06
CA ALA A 51 -21.23 5.39 6.24
C ALA A 51 -20.56 6.04 5.01
N SER A 52 -19.36 6.61 5.21
CA SER A 52 -18.58 7.22 4.13
C SER A 52 -18.12 6.21 3.08
N VAL A 53 -17.59 5.05 3.51
CA VAL A 53 -17.17 3.97 2.61
C VAL A 53 -18.38 3.34 1.91
N GLU A 54 -19.49 3.16 2.61
CA GLU A 54 -20.72 2.68 2.00
C GLU A 54 -21.23 3.62 0.91
N ALA A 55 -21.21 4.94 1.14
CA ALA A 55 -21.52 5.93 0.11
C ALA A 55 -20.54 5.88 -1.08
N LEU A 56 -19.24 5.72 -0.84
CA LEU A 56 -18.22 5.57 -1.89
C LEU A 56 -18.48 4.35 -2.79
N HIS A 57 -18.93 3.23 -2.20
CA HIS A 57 -19.26 2.01 -2.94
C HIS A 57 -20.70 2.00 -3.48
N GLY A 58 -21.58 2.86 -2.97
CA GLY A 58 -22.98 3.03 -3.39
C GLY A 58 -23.19 3.99 -4.56
N ASN A 59 -22.35 5.01 -4.70
CA ASN A 59 -22.44 6.04 -5.76
C ASN A 59 -21.89 5.59 -7.12
N ILE A 60 -22.39 4.46 -7.64
CA ILE A 60 -22.15 4.00 -9.01
C ILE A 60 -23.21 4.63 -9.93
N SER A 61 -23.31 5.96 -9.98
CA SER A 61 -23.95 6.69 -11.10
C SER A 61 -23.72 8.19 -10.96
N GLU A 62 -23.27 8.76 -12.09
CA GLU A 62 -23.35 10.16 -12.53
C GLU A 62 -22.86 11.29 -11.61
N ALA A 63 -21.81 11.96 -12.11
CA ALA A 63 -21.40 13.33 -11.83
C ALA A 63 -21.15 13.75 -10.36
N GLY A 64 -19.87 13.98 -10.02
CA GLY A 64 -19.55 15.08 -9.09
C GLY A 64 -18.62 14.81 -7.91
N ILE A 65 -17.95 13.65 -7.79
CA ILE A 65 -16.91 13.48 -6.75
C ILE A 65 -15.58 13.04 -7.37
N CYS A 66 -14.56 13.86 -7.16
CA CYS A 66 -13.16 13.47 -7.24
C CYS A 66 -12.91 12.44 -6.12
N GLY A 67 -12.82 11.16 -6.46
CA GLY A 67 -12.66 10.08 -5.47
C GLY A 67 -13.58 8.89 -5.70
N LYS A 68 -13.45 8.24 -6.86
CA LYS A 68 -14.18 7.00 -7.16
C LYS A 68 -13.36 5.79 -6.72
N ILE A 69 -14.04 4.67 -6.51
CA ILE A 69 -13.36 3.38 -6.46
C ILE A 69 -12.71 3.13 -7.82
N GLU A 70 -11.40 3.02 -7.81
CA GLU A 70 -10.61 2.66 -8.97
C GLU A 70 -10.53 1.13 -9.08
N ASP A 71 -10.46 0.61 -10.31
CA ASP A 71 -10.39 -0.82 -10.57
C ASP A 71 -9.60 -1.08 -11.86
N TYR A 72 -8.40 -1.62 -11.68
CA TYR A 72 -7.46 -1.90 -12.76
C TYR A 72 -7.23 -3.40 -12.85
N VAL A 73 -7.36 -3.95 -14.05
CA VAL A 73 -7.07 -5.35 -14.37
C VAL A 73 -5.86 -5.40 -15.28
N TYR A 74 -4.93 -6.29 -14.97
CA TYR A 74 -3.66 -6.42 -15.67
C TYR A 74 -3.45 -7.86 -16.15
N SER A 75 -2.88 -8.00 -17.34
CA SER A 75 -2.49 -9.29 -17.90
C SER A 75 -1.13 -9.73 -17.36
N ALA A 76 -1.08 -10.93 -16.80
CA ALA A 76 0.15 -11.51 -16.23
C ALA A 76 1.26 -11.75 -17.28
N VAL A 77 0.89 -11.88 -18.55
CA VAL A 77 1.82 -12.19 -19.65
C VAL A 77 2.23 -10.97 -20.45
N ASN A 78 1.59 -9.81 -20.23
CA ASN A 78 1.92 -8.57 -20.94
C ASN A 78 2.93 -7.74 -20.11
N PRO A 79 4.20 -7.64 -20.53
CA PRO A 79 5.22 -6.93 -19.77
C PRO A 79 4.94 -5.42 -19.64
N ILE A 80 4.26 -4.80 -20.61
CA ILE A 80 3.89 -3.38 -20.54
C ILE A 80 2.89 -3.16 -19.41
N GLN A 81 1.83 -3.98 -19.36
CA GLN A 81 0.82 -3.89 -18.31
C GLN A 81 1.39 -4.26 -16.93
N GLN A 82 2.35 -5.19 -16.85
CA GLN A 82 3.02 -5.50 -15.59
C GLN A 82 3.88 -4.32 -15.12
N ASN A 83 4.59 -3.63 -16.01
CA ASN A 83 5.34 -2.42 -15.66
C ASN A 83 4.40 -1.30 -15.19
N GLU A 84 3.26 -1.11 -15.86
CA GLU A 84 2.22 -0.17 -15.42
C GLU A 84 1.68 -0.53 -14.04
N ALA A 85 1.38 -1.80 -13.78
CA ALA A 85 0.90 -2.27 -12.49
C ALA A 85 1.94 -2.04 -11.37
N ILE A 86 3.22 -2.31 -11.65
CA ILE A 86 4.32 -2.08 -10.72
C ILE A 86 4.42 -0.59 -10.40
N ALA A 87 4.49 0.27 -11.43
CA ALA A 87 4.57 1.72 -11.25
C ALA A 87 3.35 2.28 -10.50
N PHE A 88 2.15 1.76 -10.78
CA PHE A 88 0.93 2.13 -10.08
C PHE A 88 0.99 1.78 -8.59
N LEU A 89 1.42 0.56 -8.24
CA LEU A 89 1.56 0.17 -6.84
C LEU A 89 2.71 0.92 -6.13
N GLU A 90 3.80 1.21 -6.83
CA GLU A 90 4.90 2.03 -6.32
C GLU A 90 4.44 3.45 -5.98
N GLY A 91 3.69 4.09 -6.88
CA GLY A 91 3.11 5.42 -6.65
C GLY A 91 2.20 5.49 -5.41
N HIS A 92 1.62 4.36 -5.01
CA HIS A 92 0.77 4.23 -3.83
C HIS A 92 1.45 3.55 -2.63
N SER A 93 2.76 3.27 -2.71
CA SER A 93 3.51 2.56 -1.66
C SER A 93 2.92 1.18 -1.30
N LEU A 94 2.31 0.49 -2.27
CA LEU A 94 1.72 -0.85 -2.15
C LEU A 94 2.56 -1.95 -2.82
N ASN A 95 3.71 -1.60 -3.41
CA ASN A 95 4.65 -2.59 -3.92
C ASN A 95 5.38 -3.31 -2.77
N SER A 96 5.91 -4.50 -3.05
CA SER A 96 6.54 -5.38 -2.04
C SER A 96 7.60 -4.68 -1.20
N ALA A 97 8.49 -3.91 -1.84
CA ALA A 97 9.54 -3.18 -1.13
C ALA A 97 8.98 -2.12 -0.18
N SER A 98 7.94 -1.39 -0.57
CA SER A 98 7.30 -0.39 0.29
C SER A 98 6.56 -1.03 1.45
N LEU A 99 5.86 -2.15 1.22
CA LEU A 99 5.10 -2.85 2.28
C LEU A 99 6.00 -3.38 3.41
N GLU A 100 7.28 -3.66 3.11
CA GLU A 100 8.29 -4.03 4.11
C GLU A 100 8.80 -2.84 4.94
N GLU A 101 8.52 -1.60 4.53
CA GLU A 101 8.98 -0.41 5.21
C GLU A 101 8.17 -0.12 6.46
N VAL A 102 8.84 0.22 7.56
CA VAL A 102 8.12 0.48 8.82
C VAL A 102 7.36 1.82 8.82
N GLY A 103 7.68 2.71 7.88
CA GLY A 103 6.89 3.91 7.61
C GLY A 103 5.68 3.65 6.71
N ASN A 104 5.56 2.44 6.17
CA ASN A 104 4.44 2.08 5.34
C ASN A 104 3.15 2.17 6.15
N ARG A 105 2.16 2.80 5.54
CA ARG A 105 0.89 3.08 6.19
C ARG A 105 -0.15 2.05 5.85
N TRP A 106 0.16 1.00 5.11
CA TRP A 106 -0.78 -0.03 4.72
C TRP A 106 -0.67 -1.25 5.65
N SER A 107 -1.79 -1.60 6.26
CA SER A 107 -1.95 -2.85 7.00
C SER A 107 -2.85 -3.81 6.23
N VAL A 108 -2.45 -5.08 6.16
CA VAL A 108 -3.31 -6.16 5.65
C VAL A 108 -4.45 -6.40 6.65
N LYS A 109 -5.70 -6.26 6.20
CA LYS A 109 -6.91 -6.55 6.97
C LYS A 109 -7.47 -7.93 6.70
N TRP A 110 -7.30 -8.37 5.46
CA TRP A 110 -7.75 -9.68 5.04
C TRP A 110 -6.88 -10.16 3.90
N SER A 111 -6.65 -11.47 3.84
CA SER A 111 -6.02 -12.09 2.68
C SER A 111 -6.54 -13.51 2.48
N ARG A 112 -6.62 -13.95 1.23
CA ARG A 112 -6.99 -15.31 0.88
C ARG A 112 -6.14 -15.81 -0.28
N TYR A 113 -5.74 -17.07 -0.16
CA TYR A 113 -5.07 -17.82 -1.21
C TYR A 113 -6.09 -18.69 -1.95
N SER A 114 -5.94 -18.73 -3.27
CA SER A 114 -6.72 -19.56 -4.17
C SER A 114 -5.87 -20.72 -4.67
N LYS A 115 -6.51 -21.84 -5.03
CA LYS A 115 -5.81 -23.05 -5.50
C LYS A 115 -5.04 -22.84 -6.81
N ASN A 116 -5.40 -21.82 -7.58
CA ASN A 116 -4.74 -21.42 -8.83
C ASN A 116 -3.50 -20.54 -8.61
N GLY A 117 -2.95 -20.48 -7.39
CA GLY A 117 -1.77 -19.67 -7.07
C GLY A 117 -2.06 -18.17 -6.94
N GLN A 118 -3.33 -17.74 -6.98
CA GLN A 118 -3.67 -16.34 -6.75
C GLN A 118 -3.76 -16.03 -5.26
N LYS A 119 -3.26 -14.85 -4.88
CA LYS A 119 -3.48 -14.26 -3.56
C LYS A 119 -4.24 -12.97 -3.71
N ARG A 120 -5.29 -12.83 -2.92
CA ARG A 120 -6.05 -11.59 -2.80
C ARG A 120 -5.81 -11.01 -1.42
N ALA A 121 -5.41 -9.75 -1.32
CA ALA A 121 -5.13 -9.08 -0.07
C ALA A 121 -5.81 -7.71 -0.01
N LEU A 122 -6.54 -7.44 1.06
CA LEU A 122 -7.16 -6.17 1.38
C LEU A 122 -6.25 -5.39 2.33
N TYR A 123 -5.85 -4.22 1.91
CA TYR A 123 -5.02 -3.26 2.62
C TYR A 123 -5.88 -2.07 3.07
N GLN A 124 -5.57 -1.54 4.24
CA GLN A 124 -6.15 -0.31 4.78
C GLN A 124 -5.05 0.61 5.28
N CYS A 125 -5.23 1.91 5.10
CA CYS A 125 -4.34 2.89 5.70
C CYS A 125 -4.45 2.89 7.25
N ASP A 126 -3.32 2.86 7.94
CA ASP A 126 -3.19 2.89 9.39
C ASP A 126 -3.67 4.21 10.00
N CYS A 127 -3.54 5.33 9.28
CA CYS A 127 -4.11 6.62 9.70
C CYS A 127 -5.65 6.59 9.72
N GLY A 128 -6.26 5.64 9.00
CA GLY A 128 -7.70 5.41 8.99
C GLY A 128 -8.21 4.61 10.19
N ARG A 129 -7.32 4.10 11.05
CA ARG A 129 -7.70 3.18 12.12
C ARG A 129 -7.76 3.91 13.47
N GLU A 130 -8.96 4.09 13.99
CA GLU A 130 -9.13 4.61 15.35
C GLU A 130 -8.83 3.50 16.37
N HIS A 131 -7.68 3.59 17.02
CA HIS A 131 -7.17 2.56 17.93
C HIS A 131 -7.95 2.45 19.25
N THR A 132 -8.68 3.50 19.65
CA THR A 132 -9.49 3.54 20.88
C THR A 132 -10.78 2.72 20.77
N GLN A 133 -11.36 2.59 19.57
CA GLN A 133 -12.63 1.88 19.37
C GLN A 133 -12.54 0.37 19.54
N PHE A 134 -11.39 -0.23 19.25
CA PHE A 134 -11.26 -1.69 19.23
C PHE A 134 -10.89 -2.30 20.59
N GLY A 135 -10.97 -1.52 21.69
CA GLY A 135 -10.94 -1.98 23.08
C GLY A 135 -9.82 -2.95 23.45
N SER A 136 -8.73 -3.01 22.69
CA SER A 136 -7.81 -4.13 22.73
C SER A 136 -6.40 -3.68 23.06
N LYS A 137 -5.70 -4.55 23.79
CA LYS A 137 -4.24 -4.57 23.99
C LYS A 137 -3.45 -4.71 22.66
N LYS A 138 -4.09 -4.49 21.50
CA LYS A 138 -3.51 -4.63 20.17
C LYS A 138 -2.52 -3.49 19.91
N ARG A 139 -1.59 -3.77 19.00
CA ARG A 139 -0.55 -2.85 18.54
C ARG A 139 -1.17 -1.49 18.19
N HIS A 140 -0.73 -0.46 18.91
CA HIS A 140 -0.97 0.92 18.51
C HIS A 140 -0.33 1.14 17.14
N THR A 141 -1.08 1.73 16.21
CA THR A 141 -0.53 2.21 14.95
C THR A 141 0.59 3.20 15.24
N ALA A 142 1.61 3.19 14.39
CA ALA A 142 2.76 4.09 14.54
C ALA A 142 2.42 5.55 14.21
N VAL A 143 1.26 5.77 13.59
CA VAL A 143 0.68 7.05 13.17
C VAL A 143 -0.60 7.33 13.92
N ASP A 144 -0.90 8.62 14.09
CA ASP A 144 -2.16 9.08 14.69
C ASP A 144 -3.34 8.91 13.72
N TYR A 145 -4.54 8.85 14.30
CA TYR A 145 -5.77 8.72 13.53
C TYR A 145 -6.12 10.04 12.84
N THR A 146 -6.41 9.98 11.54
CA THR A 146 -6.80 11.13 10.71
C THR A 146 -8.10 10.89 9.94
N GLY A 147 -8.80 9.78 10.21
CA GLY A 147 -10.02 9.43 9.47
C GLY A 147 -9.80 9.00 8.01
N CYS A 148 -8.55 8.68 7.61
CA CYS A 148 -8.24 8.30 6.24
C CYS A 148 -9.06 7.09 5.76
N LEU A 149 -9.65 7.19 4.56
CA LEU A 149 -10.48 6.13 3.97
C LEU A 149 -9.73 5.26 2.96
N ALA A 150 -8.42 5.49 2.77
CA ALA A 150 -7.63 4.79 1.77
C ALA A 150 -7.61 3.27 2.05
N HIS A 151 -8.05 2.49 1.07
CA HIS A 151 -8.13 1.04 1.11
C HIS A 151 -7.92 0.47 -0.30
N ALA A 152 -7.22 -0.66 -0.39
CA ALA A 152 -6.92 -1.30 -1.67
C ALA A 152 -7.02 -2.81 -1.55
N GLU A 153 -7.66 -3.45 -2.52
CA GLU A 153 -7.61 -4.89 -2.71
C GLU A 153 -6.71 -5.21 -3.90
N ILE A 154 -5.64 -5.95 -3.65
CA ILE A 154 -4.67 -6.35 -4.66
C ILE A 154 -4.77 -7.86 -4.88
N THR A 155 -4.86 -8.27 -6.14
CA THR A 155 -4.77 -9.67 -6.56
C THR A 155 -3.42 -9.89 -7.24
N THR A 156 -2.63 -10.82 -6.73
CA THR A 156 -1.36 -11.25 -7.31
C THR A 156 -1.40 -12.73 -7.67
N HIS A 157 -0.60 -13.14 -8.64
CA HIS A 157 -0.25 -14.53 -8.88
C HIS A 157 1.06 -14.83 -8.15
N GLU A 158 0.98 -15.54 -7.02
CA GLU A 158 2.13 -15.76 -6.12
C GLU A 158 3.32 -16.45 -6.80
N PRO A 159 3.16 -17.47 -7.65
CA PRO A 159 4.31 -18.13 -8.28
C PRO A 159 5.17 -17.21 -9.15
N THR A 160 4.54 -16.25 -9.84
CA THR A 160 5.26 -15.32 -10.75
C THR A 160 5.42 -13.92 -10.17
N GLY A 161 4.74 -13.60 -9.07
CA GLY A 161 4.63 -12.25 -8.53
C GLY A 161 3.77 -11.30 -9.38
N ALA A 162 3.16 -11.78 -10.48
CA ALA A 162 2.44 -10.92 -11.41
C ALA A 162 1.22 -10.28 -10.73
N ILE A 163 1.02 -8.99 -10.98
CA ILE A 163 -0.12 -8.25 -10.48
C ILE A 163 -1.27 -8.47 -11.47
N LEU A 164 -2.40 -8.96 -10.97
CA LEU A 164 -3.57 -9.29 -11.79
C LEU A 164 -4.66 -8.23 -11.70
N ARG A 165 -4.81 -7.62 -10.52
CA ARG A 165 -5.83 -6.60 -10.27
C ARG A 165 -5.46 -5.70 -9.11
N ALA A 166 -5.72 -4.41 -9.23
CA ALA A 166 -5.64 -3.45 -8.14
C ALA A 166 -6.94 -2.63 -8.12
N ARG A 167 -7.63 -2.62 -6.97
CA ARG A 167 -8.90 -1.87 -6.86
C ARG A 167 -9.15 -1.31 -5.48
N GLY A 168 -9.85 -0.20 -5.38
CA GLY A 168 -10.16 0.43 -4.10
C GLY A 168 -10.13 1.94 -4.17
N PHE A 169 -10.03 2.57 -3.01
CA PHE A 169 -9.86 4.01 -2.87
C PHE A 169 -8.41 4.29 -2.47
N PHE A 170 -7.61 4.80 -3.38
CA PHE A 170 -6.17 4.97 -3.17
C PHE A 170 -5.78 6.36 -2.62
N MET A 171 -6.74 7.29 -2.55
CA MET A 171 -6.47 8.65 -2.11
C MET A 171 -6.37 8.77 -0.58
N HIS A 172 -5.23 9.28 -0.11
CA HIS A 172 -5.06 9.70 1.26
C HIS A 172 -5.56 11.15 1.45
N ASN A 173 -6.19 11.43 2.61
CA ASN A 173 -6.53 12.80 2.98
C ASN A 173 -5.27 13.61 3.35
N GLU A 174 -5.38 14.94 3.35
CA GLU A 174 -4.24 15.83 3.58
C GLU A 174 -3.59 15.63 4.95
N ASP A 175 -4.40 15.37 5.98
CA ASP A 175 -3.90 15.10 7.33
C ASP A 175 -3.11 13.79 7.37
N CYS A 176 -3.57 12.75 6.66
CA CYS A 176 -2.81 11.51 6.51
C CYS A 176 -1.49 11.79 5.82
N LYS A 177 -1.46 12.53 4.69
CA LYS A 177 -0.21 12.85 3.99
C LYS A 177 0.81 13.52 4.93
N LYS A 178 0.35 14.47 5.76
CA LYS A 178 1.16 15.21 6.74
C LYS A 178 1.50 14.43 8.02
N ALA A 179 0.81 13.32 8.31
CA ALA A 179 0.99 12.58 9.55
C ALA A 179 2.41 12.02 9.69
N ALA A 180 3.07 12.34 10.81
CA ALA A 180 4.36 11.78 11.17
C ALA A 180 4.20 10.49 11.99
N LEU A 181 5.30 9.74 12.14
CA LEU A 181 5.36 8.62 13.07
C LEU A 181 5.27 9.16 14.51
N ALA A 182 4.09 9.05 15.12
CA ALA A 182 3.82 9.44 16.49
C ALA A 182 4.49 8.50 17.52
N ARG A 183 4.77 7.24 17.13
CA ARG A 183 5.27 6.21 18.05
C ARG A 183 6.42 5.43 17.46
N ALA A 184 7.53 5.37 18.19
CA ALA A 184 8.61 4.44 17.89
C ALA A 184 8.09 2.99 18.06
N PRO A 185 8.40 2.06 17.14
CA PRO A 185 7.90 0.70 17.24
C PRO A 185 8.49 0.01 18.46
N LYS A 186 7.61 -0.63 19.23
CA LYS A 186 7.91 -1.24 20.53
C LYS A 186 8.95 -2.37 20.46
N LEU A 187 9.12 -3.02 19.32
CA LEU A 187 10.08 -4.11 19.16
C LEU A 187 11.49 -3.55 18.88
N PRO A 188 12.49 -3.88 19.72
CA PRO A 188 13.87 -3.50 19.47
C PRO A 188 14.39 -4.16 18.19
N LEU A 189 15.36 -3.52 17.54
CA LEU A 189 16.09 -4.12 16.43
C LEU A 189 16.97 -5.25 16.97
N HIS A 190 17.04 -6.38 16.28
CA HIS A 190 17.89 -7.50 16.70
C HIS A 190 19.38 -7.09 16.69
N PRO A 191 20.19 -7.48 17.69
CA PRO A 191 21.61 -7.11 17.75
C PRO A 191 22.43 -7.49 16.52
N SER A 192 22.15 -8.64 15.89
CA SER A 192 22.88 -9.08 14.68
C SER A 192 22.64 -8.16 13.47
N VAL A 193 21.46 -7.55 13.37
CA VAL A 193 21.15 -6.55 12.34
C VAL A 193 21.95 -5.29 12.60
N TYR A 194 22.04 -4.87 13.87
CA TYR A 194 22.82 -3.70 14.26
C TYR A 194 24.32 -3.90 14.00
N ALA A 195 24.87 -5.06 14.36
CA ALA A 195 26.27 -5.40 14.12
C ALA A 195 26.62 -5.33 12.62
N LYS A 196 25.79 -5.93 11.75
CA LYS A 196 26.00 -5.86 10.29
C LYS A 196 25.85 -4.45 9.72
N ALA A 197 24.95 -3.65 10.27
CA ALA A 197 24.78 -2.26 9.85
C ALA A 197 25.97 -1.39 10.26
N LEU A 198 26.51 -1.60 11.47
CA LEU A 198 27.69 -0.88 11.96
C LEU A 198 28.94 -1.18 11.13
N VAL A 199 29.17 -2.45 10.78
CA VAL A 199 30.31 -2.83 9.92
C VAL A 199 30.22 -2.11 8.58
N GLN A 200 29.07 -2.16 7.91
CA GLN A 200 28.90 -1.46 6.64
C GLN A 200 29.03 0.06 6.77
N LEU A 201 28.56 0.65 7.89
CA LEU A 201 28.73 2.07 8.15
C LEU A 201 30.21 2.45 8.34
N GLN A 202 30.98 1.60 9.03
CA GLN A 202 32.43 1.78 9.20
C GLN A 202 33.18 1.64 7.87
N GLU A 203 32.68 0.81 6.95
CA GLU A 203 33.16 0.66 5.58
C GLU A 203 32.72 1.81 4.65
N GLY A 204 31.98 2.80 5.16
CA GLY A 204 31.54 3.96 4.39
C GLY A 204 30.31 3.71 3.52
N ALA A 205 29.56 2.63 3.74
CA ALA A 205 28.35 2.35 2.98
C ALA A 205 27.27 3.41 3.22
N LEU A 206 26.58 3.79 2.14
CA LEU A 206 25.41 4.65 2.22
C LEU A 206 24.25 3.96 2.96
N LEU A 207 23.42 4.72 3.66
CA LEU A 207 22.28 4.17 4.42
C LEU A 207 21.33 3.34 3.54
N SER A 208 21.12 3.74 2.28
CA SER A 208 20.33 2.98 1.30
C SER A 208 20.94 1.61 1.00
N ALA A 209 22.26 1.52 0.85
CA ALA A 209 22.98 0.26 0.65
C ALA A 209 22.87 -0.65 1.89
N ILE A 210 23.05 -0.08 3.09
CA ILE A 210 22.90 -0.80 4.36
C ILE A 210 21.50 -1.41 4.48
N GLN A 211 20.47 -0.66 4.08
CA GLN A 211 19.09 -1.14 4.06
C GLN A 211 18.86 -2.22 3.02
N ALA A 212 19.39 -2.07 1.81
CA ALA A 212 19.28 -3.08 0.76
C ALA A 212 19.90 -4.42 1.22
N THR A 213 21.13 -4.38 1.76
CA THR A 213 21.80 -5.53 2.37
C THR A 213 20.97 -6.13 3.50
N ASN A 214 20.37 -5.28 4.35
CA ASN A 214 19.55 -5.77 5.45
C ASN A 214 18.30 -6.52 4.95
N ARG A 215 17.60 -5.99 3.94
CA ARG A 215 16.43 -6.65 3.33
C ARG A 215 16.82 -7.99 2.72
N GLU A 216 17.97 -8.04 2.05
CA GLU A 216 18.46 -9.28 1.44
C GLU A 216 18.76 -10.35 2.49
N LEU A 217 19.60 -10.03 3.48
CA LEU A 217 19.93 -10.96 4.58
C LEU A 217 18.68 -11.43 5.34
N PHE A 218 17.68 -10.56 5.48
CA PHE A 218 16.40 -10.91 6.07
C PHE A 218 15.60 -11.89 5.20
N ARG A 219 15.51 -11.67 3.88
CA ARG A 219 14.76 -12.55 2.97
C ARG A 219 15.33 -13.96 2.92
N ILE A 220 16.65 -14.08 2.89
CA ILE A 220 17.33 -15.38 2.86
C ILE A 220 17.48 -16.02 4.26
N GLY A 221 17.05 -15.33 5.33
CA GLY A 221 17.16 -15.83 6.71
C GLY A 221 18.60 -15.95 7.20
N ALA A 222 19.52 -15.13 6.68
CA ALA A 222 20.95 -15.22 6.97
C ALA A 222 21.35 -14.56 8.31
N TYR A 223 20.43 -13.87 8.98
CA TYR A 223 20.72 -13.39 10.33
C TYR A 223 20.68 -14.53 11.35
N ALA A 224 21.74 -14.63 12.15
CA ALA A 224 21.79 -15.58 13.26
C ALA A 224 20.59 -15.37 14.20
N GLY A 225 19.85 -16.45 14.46
CA GLY A 225 18.66 -16.46 15.30
C GLY A 225 17.37 -15.99 14.64
N GLN A 226 17.37 -15.71 13.33
CA GLN A 226 16.16 -15.29 12.63
C GLN A 226 15.17 -16.47 12.55
N PRO A 227 13.96 -16.34 13.16
CA PRO A 227 12.99 -17.41 13.10
C PRO A 227 12.34 -17.49 11.72
N LYS A 228 11.96 -18.69 11.29
CA LYS A 228 11.14 -18.90 10.07
C LYS A 228 9.77 -18.23 10.21
N ASP A 229 9.17 -18.28 11.39
CA ASP A 229 7.96 -17.52 11.71
C ASP A 229 8.29 -16.28 12.53
N LEU A 230 8.23 -15.11 11.88
CA LEU A 230 8.53 -13.82 12.49
C LEU A 230 7.52 -13.40 13.57
N ARG A 231 6.34 -14.01 13.63
CA ARG A 231 5.36 -13.73 14.71
C ARG A 231 5.88 -14.16 16.07
N THR A 232 6.80 -15.13 16.11
CA THR A 232 7.47 -15.61 17.32
C THR A 232 8.65 -14.75 17.74
N SER A 233 9.07 -13.80 16.89
CA SER A 233 10.22 -12.96 17.16
C SER A 233 9.87 -11.83 18.14
N ASN A 234 10.67 -11.72 19.20
CA ASN A 234 10.66 -10.55 20.10
C ASN A 234 11.46 -9.36 19.54
N PHE A 235 12.07 -9.52 18.37
CA PHE A 235 12.89 -8.52 17.71
C PHE A 235 12.39 -8.17 16.33
N ARG A 236 12.73 -6.95 15.90
CA ARG A 236 12.65 -6.55 14.50
C ARG A 236 13.94 -6.95 13.78
N TRP A 237 13.80 -7.52 12.59
CA TRP A 237 14.92 -7.94 11.75
C TRP A 237 15.20 -7.00 10.57
N ILE A 238 14.28 -6.06 10.30
CA ILE A 238 14.42 -5.04 9.26
C ILE A 238 14.85 -3.69 9.86
N LEU A 239 15.92 -3.12 9.31
CA LEU A 239 16.44 -1.80 9.63
C LEU A 239 15.57 -0.73 8.96
N LYS A 240 15.16 0.31 9.70
CA LYS A 240 14.33 1.40 9.14
C LYS A 240 15.13 2.68 8.92
N PRO A 241 14.68 3.57 8.00
CA PRO A 241 15.36 4.83 7.70
C PRO A 241 15.63 5.72 8.92
N SER A 242 14.69 5.77 9.87
CA SER A 242 14.83 6.55 11.10
C SER A 242 15.53 5.83 12.26
N SER A 243 15.83 4.53 12.14
CA SER A 243 16.55 3.78 13.19
C SER A 243 17.98 4.28 13.40
N ALA A 244 18.58 4.94 12.40
CA ALA A 244 19.94 5.48 12.50
C ALA A 244 20.05 6.61 13.54
N LEU A 245 18.94 7.25 13.90
CA LEU A 245 18.93 8.46 14.75
C LEU A 245 18.53 8.20 16.20
N THR A 246 18.15 6.98 16.59
CA THR A 246 17.56 6.75 17.91
C THR A 246 18.57 6.38 19.01
N GLN A 247 19.86 6.24 18.74
CA GLN A 247 20.85 5.84 19.77
C GLN A 247 21.99 6.83 20.03
N THR A 248 22.01 8.00 19.40
CA THR A 248 22.91 9.08 19.86
C THR A 248 22.58 9.57 21.28
N LYS A 249 21.42 9.17 21.84
CA LYS A 249 21.00 9.49 23.22
C LYS A 249 21.44 8.47 24.30
N LEU A 250 22.09 7.36 23.95
CA LEU A 250 22.58 6.37 24.95
C LEU A 250 24.09 6.48 25.25
N ARG A 251 24.79 7.46 24.67
CA ARG A 251 26.24 7.68 24.88
C ARG A 251 26.58 8.87 25.78
N THR A 252 25.60 9.65 26.26
CA THR A 252 25.86 10.84 27.10
C THR A 252 25.60 10.63 28.60
N SER A 253 25.25 9.42 29.07
CA SER A 253 25.00 9.17 30.50
C SER A 253 26.08 8.38 31.23
N THR A 254 27.28 8.22 30.66
CA THR A 254 28.42 7.60 31.37
C THR A 254 29.73 8.32 31.06
N SER A 255 29.90 9.54 31.58
CA SER A 255 31.22 10.10 31.90
C SER A 255 31.08 11.29 32.86
N THR A 256 30.95 10.98 34.15
CA THR A 256 31.40 11.89 35.21
C THR A 256 32.38 11.10 36.07
N PRO A 257 33.70 11.38 36.01
CA PRO A 257 34.59 11.02 37.09
C PRO A 257 34.60 12.17 38.10
N GLY A 258 34.19 11.87 39.33
CA GLY A 258 34.64 12.60 40.52
C GLY A 258 35.89 11.93 41.06
#